data_AF-A0A0L7K2I1-F1
#
_entry.id   AF-A0A0L7K2I1-F1
#
_cell.length_a   1.000
_cell.length_b   1.000
_cell.length_c   1.000
_cell.angle_alpha   90.00
_cell.angle_beta   90.00
_cell.angle_gamma   90.00
#
_symmetry.space_group_name_H-M   'P 1'
#
loop_
_entity.id
_entity.type
_entity.pdbx_description
1 polymer ?
#
loop_
_entity_poly.entity_id
_entity_poly.type
_entity_poly.pdbx_seq_one_letter_code
_entity_poly.pdbx_strand_id
1 'polypeptide(L)'
;MADREEQKSTPLIKEEVLKLAELVTVNPVVMSKATNASNNQLKEAAWLKITDNFNALIGSCPRKPEQLRLKWENLKKSARKRHTKIRMNNLKTGGGKPDYIPPDDTLDKVASLLGPTCDG
;
A
#
# COMPACT_ATOMS: atom_id res chain seq x y z
N MET A 1 -28.46 -16.65 -18.93
CA MET A 1 -28.19 -15.20 -18.78
C MET A 1 -26.98 -15.07 -17.88
N ALA A 2 -26.00 -14.30 -18.32
CA ALA A 2 -24.59 -14.29 -17.91
C ALA A 2 -24.29 -14.64 -16.45
N ASP A 3 -23.50 -15.69 -16.26
CA ASP A 3 -22.72 -15.95 -15.05
C ASP A 3 -21.95 -14.69 -14.67
N ARG A 4 -22.39 -14.07 -13.58
CA ARG A 4 -21.69 -12.97 -12.93
C ARG A 4 -20.48 -13.60 -12.26
N GLU A 5 -19.39 -13.76 -13.01
CA GLU A 5 -18.12 -14.23 -12.46
C GLU A 5 -17.76 -13.34 -11.28
N GLU A 6 -17.94 -13.91 -10.10
CA GLU A 6 -17.52 -13.34 -8.85
C GLU A 6 -16.00 -13.20 -8.95
N GLN A 7 -15.55 -11.96 -9.16
CA GLN A 7 -14.13 -11.58 -9.16
C GLN A 7 -13.59 -11.90 -7.77
N LYS A 8 -13.23 -13.18 -7.56
CA LYS A 8 -12.56 -13.67 -6.37
C LYS A 8 -11.37 -12.75 -6.17
N SER A 9 -11.31 -12.11 -5.01
CA SER A 9 -10.23 -11.19 -4.67
C SER A 9 -8.95 -12.00 -4.52
N THR A 10 -8.28 -12.29 -5.65
CA THR A 10 -6.97 -12.93 -5.64
C THR A 10 -6.07 -12.06 -4.77
N PRO A 11 -5.41 -12.61 -3.75
CA PRO A 11 -4.47 -11.83 -2.96
C PRO A 11 -3.37 -11.33 -3.89
N LEU A 12 -3.06 -10.02 -3.83
CA LEU A 12 -1.96 -9.51 -4.63
C LEU A 12 -0.67 -10.21 -4.21
N ILE A 13 0.07 -10.75 -5.17
CA ILE A 13 1.38 -11.36 -4.95
C ILE A 13 2.42 -10.28 -4.60
N LYS A 14 3.55 -10.69 -4.04
CA LYS A 14 4.60 -9.75 -3.58
C LYS A 14 5.07 -8.81 -4.69
N GLU A 15 5.21 -9.33 -5.91
CA GLU A 15 5.62 -8.55 -7.09
C GLU A 15 4.59 -7.47 -7.46
N GLU A 16 3.30 -7.84 -7.48
CA GLU A 16 2.20 -6.90 -7.70
C GLU A 16 2.18 -5.80 -6.62
N VAL A 17 2.45 -6.14 -5.35
CA VAL A 17 2.53 -5.17 -4.26
C VAL A 17 3.68 -4.18 -4.46
N LEU A 18 4.85 -4.66 -4.89
CA LEU A 18 5.99 -3.79 -5.21
C LEU A 18 5.67 -2.87 -6.38
N LYS A 19 5.00 -3.38 -7.42
CA LYS A 19 4.61 -2.58 -8.58
C LYS A 19 3.58 -1.52 -8.24
N LEU A 20 2.60 -1.85 -7.39
CA LEU A 20 1.66 -0.87 -6.84
C LEU A 20 2.39 0.22 -6.05
N ALA A 21 3.37 -0.15 -5.20
CA ALA A 21 4.15 0.82 -4.44
C ALA A 21 4.94 1.76 -5.37
N GLU A 22 5.58 1.23 -6.40
CA GLU A 22 6.28 2.02 -7.42
C GLU A 22 5.33 3.02 -8.12
N LEU A 23 4.17 2.57 -8.60
CA LEU A 23 3.20 3.45 -9.26
C LEU A 23 2.67 4.55 -8.34
N VAL A 24 2.48 4.26 -7.05
CA VAL A 24 2.11 5.26 -6.05
C VAL A 24 3.22 6.29 -5.85
N THR A 25 4.50 5.88 -5.85
CA THR A 25 5.62 6.82 -5.72
C THR A 25 5.76 7.79 -6.89
N VAL A 26 5.45 7.32 -8.11
CA VAL A 26 5.42 8.17 -9.31
C VAL A 26 4.24 9.15 -9.27
N ASN A 27 3.21 8.88 -8.47
CA ASN A 27 2.00 9.70 -8.35
C ASN A 27 1.85 10.27 -6.92
N PRO A 28 2.72 11.20 -6.46
CA PRO A 28 2.73 11.68 -5.08
C PRO A 28 1.42 12.35 -4.64
N VAL A 29 0.58 12.78 -5.59
CA VAL A 29 -0.76 13.31 -5.33
C VAL A 29 -1.65 12.35 -4.54
N VAL A 30 -1.51 11.02 -4.74
CA VAL A 30 -2.27 10.03 -3.97
C VAL A 30 -1.80 9.89 -2.52
N MET A 31 -0.57 10.36 -2.24
CA MET A 31 0.01 10.41 -0.90
C MET A 31 -0.21 11.76 -0.21
N SER A 32 -0.70 12.77 -0.94
CA SER A 32 -0.96 14.10 -0.39
C SER A 32 -2.00 14.07 0.73
N LYS A 33 -1.73 14.76 1.84
CA LYS A 33 -2.68 14.98 2.95
C LYS A 33 -3.74 16.03 2.63
N ALA A 34 -3.62 16.76 1.51
CA ALA A 34 -4.54 17.83 1.18
C ALA A 34 -5.95 17.27 0.88
N THR A 35 -6.96 17.84 1.53
CA THR A 35 -8.36 17.48 1.42
C THR A 35 -9.15 18.69 0.95
N ASN A 36 -9.01 19.03 -0.34
CA ASN A 36 -9.87 20.00 -1.01
C ASN A 36 -10.51 19.30 -2.22
N ALA A 37 -11.64 19.83 -2.72
CA ALA A 37 -12.41 19.20 -3.78
C ALA A 37 -11.54 18.91 -5.03
N SER A 38 -10.69 19.86 -5.41
CA SER A 38 -9.74 19.71 -6.52
C SER A 38 -8.70 18.60 -6.27
N ASN A 39 -8.16 18.48 -5.06
CA ASN A 39 -7.21 17.41 -4.71
C ASN A 39 -7.89 16.04 -4.70
N ASN A 40 -9.16 15.96 -4.30
CA ASN A 40 -9.90 14.71 -4.35
C ASN A 40 -10.06 14.24 -5.81
N GLN A 41 -10.42 15.14 -6.71
CA GLN A 41 -10.48 14.85 -8.15
C GLN A 41 -9.12 14.45 -8.73
N LEU A 42 -8.04 15.15 -8.33
CA LEU A 42 -6.68 14.80 -8.77
C LEU A 42 -6.23 13.43 -8.24
N LYS A 43 -6.59 13.08 -7.00
CA LYS A 43 -6.34 11.76 -6.41
C LYS A 43 -7.10 10.68 -7.15
N GLU A 44 -8.37 10.91 -7.46
CA GLU A 44 -9.18 9.97 -8.25
C GLU A 44 -8.58 9.75 -9.64
N ALA A 45 -8.24 10.83 -10.34
CA ALA A 45 -7.58 10.76 -11.65
C ALA A 45 -6.24 10.02 -11.59
N ALA A 46 -5.46 10.23 -10.52
CA ALA A 46 -4.21 9.50 -10.31
C ALA A 46 -4.43 8.02 -10.02
N TRP A 47 -5.45 7.65 -9.23
CA TRP A 47 -5.80 6.25 -9.01
C TRP A 47 -6.26 5.56 -10.29
N LEU A 48 -7.00 6.25 -11.17
CA LEU A 48 -7.36 5.75 -12.48
C LEU A 48 -6.10 5.45 -13.32
N LYS A 49 -5.15 6.40 -13.38
CA LYS A 49 -3.87 6.21 -14.07
C LYS A 49 -3.03 5.06 -13.49
N ILE A 50 -2.94 4.95 -12.16
CA ILE A 50 -2.24 3.85 -11.49
C ILE A 50 -2.90 2.52 -11.86
N THR A 51 -4.22 2.47 -11.89
CA THR A 51 -4.97 1.25 -12.21
C THR A 51 -4.75 0.81 -13.65
N ASP A 52 -4.79 1.77 -14.58
CA ASP A 52 -4.56 1.49 -16.00
C ASP A 52 -3.15 0.94 -16.23
N ASN A 53 -2.12 1.61 -15.67
CA ASN A 53 -0.75 1.13 -15.72
C ASN A 53 -0.60 -0.26 -15.06
N PHE A 54 -1.19 -0.45 -13.87
CA PHE A 54 -1.12 -1.71 -13.16
C PHE A 54 -1.74 -2.86 -13.97
N ASN A 55 -2.93 -2.62 -14.56
CA ASN A 55 -3.62 -3.62 -15.37
C ASN A 55 -2.86 -3.92 -16.68
N ALA A 56 -2.28 -2.91 -17.31
CA ALA A 56 -1.44 -3.08 -18.50
C ALA A 56 -0.16 -3.89 -18.21
N LEU A 57 0.42 -3.72 -17.02
CA LEU A 57 1.63 -4.44 -16.59
C LEU A 57 1.34 -5.89 -16.18
N ILE A 58 0.27 -6.12 -15.41
CA ILE A 58 -0.01 -7.44 -14.83
C ILE A 58 -0.73 -8.36 -15.82
N GLY A 59 -1.61 -7.81 -16.68
CA GLY A 59 -2.29 -8.50 -17.79
C GLY A 59 -3.19 -9.70 -17.45
N SER A 60 -3.02 -10.30 -16.26
CA SER A 60 -3.64 -11.56 -15.86
C SER A 60 -4.93 -11.37 -15.07
N CYS A 61 -5.05 -10.28 -14.31
CA CYS A 61 -6.18 -10.02 -13.41
C CYS A 61 -6.45 -8.51 -13.33
N PRO A 62 -7.38 -7.95 -14.15
CA PRO A 62 -7.69 -6.54 -14.10
C PRO A 62 -8.29 -6.15 -12.74
N ARG A 63 -7.68 -5.16 -12.09
CA ARG A 63 -8.14 -4.60 -10.81
C ARG A 63 -8.93 -3.32 -11.03
N LYS A 64 -9.85 -3.05 -10.12
CA LYS A 64 -10.55 -1.76 -10.02
C LYS A 64 -9.72 -0.77 -9.20
N PRO A 65 -9.85 0.54 -9.45
CA PRO A 65 -9.16 1.57 -8.68
C PRO A 65 -9.45 1.50 -7.18
N GLU A 66 -10.69 1.17 -6.82
CA GLU A 66 -11.12 0.98 -5.43
C GLU A 66 -10.36 -0.17 -4.74
N GLN A 67 -10.10 -1.27 -5.45
CA GLN A 67 -9.37 -2.42 -4.93
C GLN A 67 -7.91 -2.08 -4.68
N LEU A 68 -7.27 -1.39 -5.63
CA LEU A 68 -5.88 -0.95 -5.48
C LEU A 68 -5.73 0.08 -4.37
N ARG A 69 -6.68 1.03 -4.27
CA ARG A 69 -6.72 2.01 -3.19
C ARG A 69 -6.88 1.34 -1.83
N LEU A 70 -7.84 0.43 -1.68
CA LEU A 70 -8.04 -0.32 -0.44
C LEU A 70 -6.80 -1.15 -0.08
N LYS A 71 -6.19 -1.81 -1.06
CA LYS A 71 -4.96 -2.56 -0.85
C LYS A 71 -3.82 -1.66 -0.38
N TRP A 72 -3.64 -0.50 -0.99
CA TRP A 72 -2.64 0.47 -0.57
C TRP A 72 -2.88 0.97 0.85
N GLU A 73 -4.12 1.31 1.22
CA GLU A 73 -4.46 1.69 2.59
C GLU A 73 -4.12 0.59 3.61
N ASN A 74 -4.41 -0.67 3.26
CA ASN A 74 -4.06 -1.82 4.09
C ASN A 74 -2.54 -2.03 4.18
N LEU A 75 -1.81 -1.86 3.08
CA LEU A 75 -0.34 -1.91 3.07
C LEU A 75 0.26 -0.83 3.97
N LYS A 76 -0.24 0.40 3.91
CA LYS A 76 0.19 1.49 4.79
C LYS A 76 -0.02 1.14 6.27
N LYS A 77 -1.20 0.60 6.62
CA LYS A 77 -1.51 0.17 8.00
C LYS A 77 -0.58 -0.95 8.46
N SER A 78 -0.36 -1.97 7.63
CA SER A 78 0.52 -3.10 7.94
C SER A 78 1.98 -2.68 8.08
N ALA A 79 2.47 -1.84 7.16
CA ALA A 79 3.83 -1.29 7.19
C ALA A 79 4.08 -0.48 8.47
N ARG A 80 3.16 0.43 8.83
CA ARG A 80 3.23 1.19 10.10
C ARG A 80 3.19 0.27 11.33
N LYS A 81 2.27 -0.70 11.37
CA LYS A 81 2.15 -1.64 12.49
C LYS A 81 3.45 -2.42 12.68
N ARG A 82 4.06 -2.90 11.59
CA ARG A 82 5.35 -3.61 11.63
C ARG A 82 6.47 -2.68 12.08
N HIS A 83 6.57 -1.48 11.52
CA HIS A 83 7.59 -0.50 11.90
C HIS A 83 7.49 -0.10 13.38
N THR A 84 6.29 0.17 13.90
CA THR A 84 6.06 0.43 15.33
C THR A 84 6.42 -0.78 16.18
N LYS A 85 6.08 -2.01 15.75
CA LYS A 85 6.45 -3.24 16.46
C LYS A 85 7.97 -3.38 16.56
N ILE A 86 8.70 -3.15 15.46
CA ILE A 86 10.18 -3.17 15.44
C ILE A 86 10.73 -2.09 16.38
N ARG A 87 10.21 -0.86 16.30
CA ARG A 87 10.63 0.24 17.17
C ARG A 87 10.40 -0.08 18.65
N MET A 88 9.21 -0.56 19.02
CA MET A 88 8.91 -0.92 20.40
C MET A 88 9.75 -2.10 20.88
N ASN A 89 10.04 -3.07 20.01
CA ASN A 89 10.92 -4.19 20.32
C ASN A 89 12.34 -3.71 20.64
N ASN A 90 12.86 -2.74 19.88
CA ASN A 90 14.18 -2.15 20.10
C ASN A 90 14.24 -1.24 21.35
N LEU A 91 13.11 -0.63 21.73
CA LEU A 91 13.02 0.26 22.90
C LEU A 91 12.80 -0.47 24.24
N LYS A 92 12.48 -1.77 24.23
CA LYS A 92 12.35 -2.57 25.47
C LYS A 92 13.73 -2.73 26.13
N THR A 93 14.06 -1.84 27.06
CA THR A 93 15.32 -1.85 27.84
C THR A 93 15.25 -2.69 29.13
N GLY A 94 14.22 -3.53 29.29
CA GLY A 94 13.97 -4.31 30.52
C GLY A 94 14.37 -5.79 30.47
N GLY A 95 15.60 -6.12 30.03
CA GLY A 95 16.22 -7.45 30.21
C GLY A 95 15.60 -8.66 29.48
N GLY A 96 14.47 -8.48 28.76
CA GLY A 96 13.84 -9.52 27.96
C GLY A 96 14.42 -9.63 26.55
N LYS A 97 14.48 -10.84 25.98
CA LYS A 97 14.91 -11.04 24.59
C LYS A 97 13.93 -10.35 23.61
N PRO A 98 14.43 -9.66 22.57
CA PRO A 98 13.57 -9.10 21.54
C PRO A 98 12.75 -10.18 20.83
N ASP A 99 11.50 -9.87 20.53
CA ASP A 99 10.61 -10.72 19.74
C ASP A 99 11.16 -10.82 18.30
N TYR A 100 11.19 -12.03 17.74
CA TYR A 100 11.54 -12.21 16.32
C TYR A 100 10.42 -11.65 15.43
N ILE A 101 10.77 -10.69 14.59
CA ILE A 101 9.87 -10.11 13.59
C ILE A 101 10.39 -10.54 12.22
N PRO A 102 9.63 -11.36 11.46
CA PRO A 102 10.07 -11.80 10.15
C PRO A 102 10.37 -10.63 9.19
N PRO A 103 11.41 -10.75 8.36
CA PRO A 103 11.66 -9.79 7.29
C PRO A 103 10.49 -9.79 6.30
N ASP A 104 10.01 -8.60 5.96
CA ASP A 104 9.01 -8.42 4.91
C ASP A 104 9.45 -7.22 4.08
N ASP A 105 10.23 -7.51 3.05
CA ASP A 105 10.83 -6.51 2.17
C ASP A 105 9.80 -5.60 1.52
N THR A 106 8.58 -6.12 1.28
CA THR A 106 7.49 -5.33 0.70
C THR A 106 6.97 -4.30 1.69
N LEU A 107 6.72 -4.70 2.93
CA LEU A 107 6.26 -3.79 3.98
C LEU A 107 7.37 -2.84 4.43
N ASP A 108 8.63 -3.29 4.43
CA ASP A 108 9.80 -2.45 4.69
C ASP A 108 9.94 -1.36 3.64
N LYS A 109 9.85 -1.70 2.35
CA LYS A 109 9.88 -0.72 1.26
C LYS A 109 8.73 0.29 1.41
N VAL A 110 7.51 -0.18 1.66
CA VAL A 110 6.34 0.70 1.87
C VAL A 110 6.55 1.59 3.10
N ALA A 111 7.09 1.07 4.21
CA ALA A 111 7.38 1.88 5.40
C ALA A 111 8.44 2.96 5.09
N SER A 112 9.51 2.62 4.37
CA SER A 112 10.53 3.59 3.94
C SER A 112 9.95 4.67 3.03
N LEU A 113 9.02 4.32 2.12
CA LEU A 113 8.35 5.28 1.24
C LEU A 113 7.42 6.24 1.99
N LEU A 114 6.78 5.75 3.06
CA LEU A 114 5.98 6.61 3.94
C LEU A 114 6.85 7.50 4.82
N GLY A 115 8.09 7.10 5.12
CA GLY A 115 8.99 7.81 6.02
C GLY A 115 8.40 7.97 7.44
N PRO A 116 9.06 8.77 8.31
CA PRO A 116 8.43 9.27 9.52
C PRO A 116 7.46 10.38 9.11
N THR A 117 6.40 10.06 8.38
CA THR A 117 5.28 11.00 8.29
C THR A 117 4.74 11.12 9.71
N CYS A 118 5.09 12.21 10.38
CA CYS A 118 4.47 12.64 11.61
C CYS A 118 2.96 12.67 11.35
N ASP A 119 2.27 11.66 11.85
CA ASP A 119 0.85 11.75 12.17
C ASP A 119 0.81 12.55 13.47
N GLY A 120 0.53 13.85 13.31
CA GLY A 120 0.09 14.76 14.36
C GLY A 120 -1.28 15.26 13.97
#